data_AF-A0A9E5IWC3-F1
#
_entry.id   AF-A0A9E5IWC3-F1
#
_cell.length_a   1.000
_cell.length_b   1.000
_cell.length_c   1.000
_cell.angle_alpha   90.00
_cell.angle_beta   90.00
_cell.angle_gamma   90.00
#
_symmetry.space_group_name_H-M   'P 1'
#
loop_
_entity.id
_entity.type
_entity.pdbx_description
1 polymer ?
#
loop_
_entity_poly.entity_id
_entity_poly.type
_entity_poly.pdbx_seq_one_letter_code
_entity_poly.pdbx_strand_id
1 'polypeptide(L)'
;MDMRAPTDPQRDALERDVLQALDEICERRGLVCQREATLRAPAAPSAPEWQKRWEHALKDLGVPLFVMPSGAGHDAMKLHEVMPQAMLFVRGENSGISHNPLESTTSDDMQLCIDAFAHVLHHLA
;
A
#
# COMPACT_ATOMS: atom_id res chain seq x y z
N MET A 1 2.36 7.87 16.70
CA MET A 1 3.09 8.11 15.43
C MET A 1 2.66 7.04 14.45
N ASP A 2 2.53 7.36 13.17
CA ASP A 2 2.28 6.39 12.10
C ASP A 2 3.59 6.19 11.34
N MET A 3 4.08 4.96 11.28
CA MET A 3 5.36 4.61 10.66
C MET A 3 5.14 3.43 9.74
N ARG A 4 5.48 3.60 8.45
CA ARG A 4 5.25 2.61 7.41
C ARG A 4 6.50 2.42 6.59
N ALA A 5 6.75 1.19 6.17
CA ALA A 5 7.77 0.87 5.19
C ALA A 5 7.32 -0.35 4.36
N PRO A 6 7.85 -0.52 3.13
CA PRO A 6 7.50 -1.65 2.27
C PRO A 6 7.86 -3.03 2.85
N THR A 7 8.82 -3.11 3.77
CA THR A 7 9.27 -4.36 4.37
C THR A 7 9.40 -4.24 5.90
N ASP A 8 9.20 -5.35 6.61
CA ASP A 8 9.32 -5.38 8.08
C ASP A 8 10.72 -4.92 8.56
N PRO A 9 11.85 -5.37 7.98
CA PRO A 9 13.16 -4.90 8.41
C PRO A 9 13.35 -3.38 8.26
N GLN A 10 12.80 -2.79 7.19
CA GLN A 10 12.86 -1.34 6.98
C GLN A 10 11.98 -0.59 7.99
N ARG A 11 10.78 -1.10 8.29
CA ARG A 11 9.89 -0.52 9.31
C ARG A 11 10.55 -0.56 10.67
N ASP A 12 11.14 -1.69 11.02
CA ASP A 12 11.77 -1.88 12.32
C ASP A 12 13.04 -1.03 12.47
N ALA A 13 13.79 -0.79 11.37
CA ALA A 13 14.88 0.17 11.37
C ALA A 13 14.40 1.61 11.57
N LEU A 14 13.38 2.04 10.81
CA LEU A 14 12.77 3.37 10.95
C LEU A 14 12.26 3.61 12.39
N GLU A 15 11.58 2.61 12.97
CA GLU A 15 11.09 2.70 14.34
C GLU A 15 12.24 2.85 15.34
N ARG A 16 13.31 2.06 15.22
CA ARG A 16 14.49 2.19 16.09
C ARG A 16 15.09 3.59 16.01
N ASP A 17 15.28 4.11 14.80
CA ASP A 17 15.87 5.44 14.58
C ASP A 17 15.02 6.54 15.21
N VAL A 18 13.68 6.48 15.04
CA VAL A 18 12.77 7.48 15.61
C VAL A 18 12.72 7.37 17.14
N LEU A 19 12.65 6.16 17.70
CA LEU A 19 12.60 5.96 19.14
C LEU A 19 13.90 6.39 19.82
N GLN A 20 15.06 6.11 19.19
CA GLN A 20 16.35 6.59 19.67
C GLN A 20 16.40 8.13 19.69
N ALA A 21 15.98 8.79 18.60
CA ALA A 21 15.95 10.25 18.55
C ALA A 21 15.02 10.85 19.63
N LEU A 22 13.89 10.19 19.92
CA LEU A 22 13.00 10.59 21.01
C LEU A 22 13.66 10.46 22.39
N ASP A 23 14.40 9.38 22.64
CA ASP A 23 15.14 9.17 23.88
C ASP A 23 16.18 10.28 24.09
N GLU A 24 16.99 10.57 23.06
CA GLU A 24 17.99 11.64 23.09
C GLU A 24 17.37 13.03 23.35
N ILE A 25 16.18 13.30 22.79
CA ILE A 25 15.44 14.55 23.05
C ILE A 25 14.96 14.60 24.51
N CYS A 26 14.44 13.48 25.05
CA CYS A 26 13.93 13.41 26.41
C CYS A 26 15.05 13.61 27.42
N GLU A 27 16.19 12.95 27.24
CA GLU A 27 17.38 13.12 28.08
C GLU A 27 17.87 14.56 28.06
N ARG A 28 18.06 15.15 26.88
CA ARG A 28 18.53 16.53 26.73
C ARG A 28 17.59 17.56 27.38
N ARG A 29 16.29 17.27 27.44
CA ARG A 29 15.27 18.19 27.97
C ARG A 29 14.79 17.84 29.38
N GLY A 30 15.29 16.77 29.99
CA GLY A 30 14.82 16.30 31.31
C GLY A 30 13.34 15.89 31.32
N LEU A 31 12.84 15.33 30.22
CA LEU A 31 11.43 14.92 30.05
C LEU A 31 11.26 13.42 30.27
N VAL A 32 10.10 13.03 30.79
CA VAL A 32 9.65 11.63 30.80
C VAL A 32 8.68 11.44 29.65
N CYS A 33 8.90 10.40 28.85
CA CYS A 33 8.04 10.07 27.71
C CYS A 33 7.49 8.64 27.87
N GLN A 34 6.17 8.52 27.95
CA GLN A 34 5.47 7.23 27.90
C GLN A 34 5.04 6.93 26.47
N ARG A 35 5.20 5.69 26.03
CA ARG A 35 4.94 5.25 24.66
C ARG A 35 4.30 3.88 24.70
N GLU A 36 3.31 3.66 23.83
CA GLU A 36 2.62 2.39 23.66
C GLU A 36 2.47 2.10 22.17
N ALA A 37 2.78 0.88 21.74
CA ALA A 37 2.55 0.44 20.38
C ALA A 37 1.09 -0.03 20.25
N THR A 38 0.25 0.77 19.60
CA THR A 38 -1.17 0.44 19.42
C THR A 38 -1.44 -0.55 18.29
N LEU A 39 -0.56 -0.59 17.28
CA LEU A 39 -0.70 -1.48 16.13
C LEU A 39 0.69 -1.81 15.55
N ARG A 40 0.92 -3.08 15.24
CA ARG A 40 2.03 -3.52 14.39
C ARG A 40 1.49 -4.51 13.37
N ALA A 41 1.43 -4.09 12.11
CA ALA A 41 1.01 -4.93 10.99
C ALA A 41 2.25 -5.38 10.17
N PRO A 42 2.39 -6.68 9.86
CA PRO A 42 3.48 -7.17 9.02
C PRO A 42 3.33 -6.67 7.57
N ALA A 43 4.43 -6.69 6.82
CA ALA A 43 4.38 -6.44 5.38
C ALA A 43 3.54 -7.53 4.69
N ALA A 44 2.70 -7.13 3.73
CA ALA A 44 1.77 -8.02 3.02
C ALA A 44 2.08 -8.04 1.52
N PRO A 45 3.10 -8.80 1.07
CA PRO A 45 3.47 -8.86 -0.33
C PRO A 45 2.33 -9.42 -1.20
N SER A 46 2.19 -8.87 -2.41
CA SER A 46 1.27 -9.44 -3.40
C SER A 46 1.72 -10.84 -3.81
N ALA A 47 0.77 -11.74 -4.00
CA ALA A 47 1.02 -13.07 -4.52
C ALA A 47 1.47 -12.97 -5.99
N PRO A 48 2.63 -13.54 -6.37
CA PRO A 48 3.18 -13.39 -7.73
C PRO A 48 2.23 -13.84 -8.84
N GLU A 49 1.50 -14.93 -8.61
CA GLU A 49 0.53 -15.45 -9.58
C GLU A 49 -0.66 -14.50 -9.79
N TRP A 50 -1.08 -13.78 -8.75
CA TRP A 50 -2.15 -12.77 -8.90
C TRP A 50 -1.64 -11.49 -9.54
N GLN A 51 -0.41 -11.09 -9.22
CA GLN A 51 0.23 -9.96 -9.89
C GLN A 51 0.34 -10.19 -11.40
N LYS A 52 0.78 -11.39 -11.82
CA LYS A 52 0.83 -11.78 -13.24
C LYS A 52 -0.53 -11.73 -13.94
N ARG A 53 -1.64 -11.99 -13.25
CA ARG A 53 -2.99 -11.89 -13.82
C ARG A 53 -3.34 -10.43 -14.14
N TRP A 54 -3.01 -9.50 -13.24
CA TRP A 54 -3.13 -8.07 -13.51
C TRP A 54 -2.24 -7.63 -14.66
N GLU A 55 -0.99 -8.09 -14.70
CA GLU A 55 -0.05 -7.77 -15.78
C GLU A 55 -0.56 -8.22 -17.16
N HIS A 56 -1.13 -9.43 -17.25
CA HIS A 56 -1.74 -9.93 -18.49
C HIS A 56 -2.94 -9.08 -18.90
N ALA A 57 -3.86 -8.79 -17.97
CA ALA A 57 -5.03 -7.96 -18.25
C ALA A 57 -4.65 -6.58 -18.79
N LEU A 58 -3.68 -5.91 -18.16
CA LEU A 58 -3.22 -4.59 -18.63
C LEU A 58 -2.53 -4.68 -19.99
N LYS A 59 -1.75 -5.73 -20.23
CA LYS A 59 -1.09 -5.96 -21.52
C LYS A 59 -2.11 -6.14 -22.65
N ASP A 60 -3.15 -6.94 -22.43
CA ASP A 60 -4.18 -7.21 -23.44
C ASP A 60 -5.03 -5.97 -23.74
N LEU A 61 -5.20 -5.08 -22.76
CA LEU A 61 -5.84 -3.77 -22.92
C LEU A 61 -4.89 -2.70 -23.51
N GLY A 62 -3.62 -3.02 -23.74
CA GLY A 62 -2.63 -2.06 -24.25
C GLY A 62 -2.27 -0.95 -23.25
N VAL A 63 -2.49 -1.16 -21.96
CA VAL A 63 -2.21 -0.19 -20.89
C VAL A 63 -0.77 -0.40 -20.40
N PRO A 64 0.04 0.68 -20.27
CA PRO A 64 1.38 0.58 -19.71
C PRO A 64 1.39 0.05 -18.27
N LEU A 65 2.25 -0.94 -18.01
CA LEU A 65 2.41 -1.55 -16.69
C LEU A 65 3.35 -0.72 -15.81
N PHE A 66 2.90 -0.40 -14.60
CA PHE A 66 3.74 0.15 -13.54
C PHE A 66 3.54 -0.68 -12.26
N VAL A 67 4.64 -1.18 -11.71
CA VAL A 67 4.62 -1.96 -10.47
C VAL A 67 5.13 -1.08 -9.33
N MET A 68 4.34 -0.99 -8.26
CA MET A 68 4.69 -0.19 -7.09
C MET A 68 4.15 -0.81 -5.79
N PRO A 69 4.78 -0.56 -4.63
CA PRO A 69 4.20 -0.90 -3.34
C PRO A 69 3.03 0.02 -3.01
N SER A 70 2.03 -0.49 -2.27
CA SER A 70 1.04 0.37 -1.62
C SER A 70 1.64 1.03 -0.38
N GLY A 71 1.53 2.36 -0.27
CA GLY A 71 1.86 3.10 0.95
C GLY A 71 0.72 3.16 1.98
N ALA A 72 -0.49 2.76 1.58
CA ALA A 72 -1.69 2.80 2.40
C ALA A 72 -2.08 1.39 2.91
N GLY A 73 -2.72 1.36 4.07
CA GLY A 73 -3.35 0.14 4.57
C GLY A 73 -4.65 -0.14 3.83
N HIS A 74 -4.84 -1.39 3.40
CA HIS A 74 -6.07 -1.89 2.77
C HIS A 74 -6.44 -3.24 3.37
N ASP A 75 -7.71 -3.65 3.22
CA ASP A 75 -8.17 -4.97 3.68
C ASP A 75 -7.37 -6.13 3.08
N ALA A 76 -6.82 -5.92 1.87
CA ALA A 76 -5.90 -6.84 1.22
C ALA A 76 -4.69 -7.23 2.10
N MET A 77 -4.23 -6.34 2.98
CA MET A 77 -3.16 -6.66 3.94
C MET A 77 -3.59 -7.75 4.92
N LYS A 78 -4.85 -7.76 5.36
CA LYS A 78 -5.35 -8.80 6.26
C LYS A 78 -5.68 -10.08 5.50
N LEU A 79 -6.26 -9.96 4.30
CA LEU A 79 -6.55 -11.11 3.45
C LEU A 79 -5.30 -11.89 3.05
N HIS A 80 -4.14 -11.23 2.93
CA HIS A 80 -2.85 -11.86 2.65
C HIS A 80 -2.51 -13.01 3.61
N GLU A 81 -2.98 -12.98 4.85
CA GLU A 81 -2.72 -14.03 5.84
C GLU A 81 -3.48 -15.34 5.56
N VAL A 82 -4.56 -15.29 4.77
CA VAL A 82 -5.48 -16.42 4.58
C VAL A 82 -5.71 -16.80 3.12
N MET A 83 -5.38 -15.92 2.17
CA MET A 83 -5.53 -16.18 0.75
C MET A 83 -4.53 -15.38 -0.10
N PRO A 84 -4.18 -15.87 -1.30
CA PRO A 84 -3.35 -15.11 -2.21
C PRO A 84 -4.11 -13.87 -2.72
N GLN A 85 -3.43 -12.72 -2.76
CA GLN A 85 -4.00 -11.43 -3.15
C GLN A 85 -2.99 -10.60 -3.95
N ALA A 86 -3.48 -9.75 -4.85
CA ALA A 86 -2.72 -8.64 -5.42
C ALA A 86 -3.70 -7.52 -5.77
N MET A 87 -3.24 -6.26 -5.72
CA MET A 87 -4.08 -5.10 -5.98
C MET A 87 -3.80 -4.48 -7.35
N LEU A 88 -4.85 -3.94 -7.98
CA LEU A 88 -4.74 -3.04 -9.13
C LEU A 88 -4.95 -1.59 -8.65
N PHE A 89 -4.06 -0.69 -9.03
CA PHE A 89 -4.16 0.73 -8.72
C PHE A 89 -4.65 1.53 -9.92
N VAL A 90 -5.40 2.58 -9.62
CA VAL A 90 -5.86 3.58 -10.59
C VAL A 90 -5.24 4.92 -10.21
N ARG A 91 -4.92 5.74 -11.21
CA ARG A 91 -4.34 7.07 -10.95
C ARG A 91 -5.35 7.96 -10.22
N GLY A 92 -4.85 8.65 -9.21
CA GLY A 92 -5.56 9.76 -8.58
C GLY A 92 -5.19 11.08 -9.26
N GLU A 93 -6.17 11.93 -9.49
CA GLU A 93 -5.98 13.32 -9.89
C GLU A 93 -5.33 14.14 -8.77
N ASN A 94 -5.03 15.41 -9.05
CA ASN A 94 -4.48 16.34 -8.06
C ASN A 94 -3.21 15.78 -7.38
N SER A 95 -2.32 15.18 -8.17
CA SER A 95 -1.07 14.57 -7.70
C SER A 95 -1.26 13.39 -6.73
N GLY A 96 -2.37 12.64 -6.86
CA GLY A 96 -2.64 11.46 -6.04
C GLY A 96 -3.06 11.80 -4.61
N ILE A 97 -3.62 13.00 -4.40
CA ILE A 97 -4.18 13.37 -3.10
C ILE A 97 -5.34 12.42 -2.75
N SER A 98 -5.34 11.93 -1.51
CA SER A 98 -6.40 11.13 -0.91
C SER A 98 -6.70 11.60 0.52
N HIS A 99 -7.84 11.21 1.09
CA HIS A 99 -8.38 11.73 2.35
C HIS A 99 -8.60 13.25 2.33
N ASN A 100 -9.02 13.76 1.17
CA ASN A 100 -9.23 15.18 0.93
C ASN A 100 -10.46 15.37 0.02
N PRO A 101 -11.28 16.43 0.20
CA PRO A 101 -12.40 16.71 -0.70
C PRO A 101 -12.03 16.89 -2.19
N LEU A 102 -10.76 17.16 -2.51
CA LEU A 102 -10.25 17.25 -3.88
C LEU A 102 -9.82 15.90 -4.46
N GLU A 103 -9.89 14.81 -3.69
CA GLU A 103 -9.64 13.46 -4.19
C GLU A 103 -10.60 13.13 -5.34
N SER A 104 -10.05 12.74 -6.48
CA SER A 104 -10.83 12.40 -7.67
C SER A 104 -10.02 11.51 -8.62
N THR A 105 -10.73 10.81 -9.51
CA THR A 105 -10.18 10.05 -10.63
C THR A 105 -11.11 10.24 -11.84
N THR A 106 -10.55 10.21 -13.04
CA THR A 106 -11.33 10.36 -14.28
C THR A 106 -12.21 9.13 -14.57
N SER A 107 -13.30 9.34 -15.31
CA SER A 107 -14.14 8.23 -15.77
C SER A 107 -13.39 7.29 -16.71
N ASP A 108 -12.45 7.80 -17.51
CA ASP A 108 -11.64 6.98 -18.42
C ASP A 108 -10.72 6.01 -17.65
N ASP A 109 -10.04 6.51 -16.60
CA ASP A 109 -9.20 5.66 -15.75
C ASP A 109 -10.03 4.63 -14.97
N MET A 110 -11.25 4.99 -14.56
CA MET A 110 -12.18 4.05 -13.93
C MET A 110 -12.70 2.99 -14.92
N GLN A 111 -12.98 3.35 -16.17
CA GLN A 111 -13.38 2.40 -17.20
C GLN A 111 -12.26 1.38 -17.47
N LEU A 112 -11.02 1.83 -17.61
CA LEU A 112 -9.86 0.95 -17.79
C LEU A 112 -9.69 -0.02 -16.60
N CYS A 113 -9.92 0.45 -15.37
CA CYS A 113 -9.89 -0.40 -14.18
C CYS A 113 -10.96 -1.50 -14.24
N ILE A 114 -12.19 -1.13 -14.58
CA ILE A 114 -13.31 -2.08 -14.71
C ILE A 114 -13.03 -3.11 -15.80
N ASP A 115 -12.52 -2.68 -16.95
CA ASP A 115 -12.18 -3.58 -18.06
C ASP A 115 -11.06 -4.56 -17.67
N ALA A 116 -10.03 -4.08 -16.98
CA ALA A 116 -8.94 -4.94 -16.48
C ALA A 116 -9.45 -5.95 -15.43
N PHE A 117 -10.35 -5.52 -14.54
CA PHE A 117 -10.97 -6.39 -13.55
C PHE A 117 -11.84 -7.47 -14.22
N ALA A 118 -12.68 -7.08 -15.18
CA ALA A 118 -13.50 -8.00 -15.95
C ALA A 118 -12.63 -9.02 -16.72
N HIS A 119 -11.51 -8.57 -17.30
CA HIS A 119 -10.55 -9.43 -17.96
C HIS A 119 -10.01 -10.50 -17.00
N VAL A 120 -9.58 -10.14 -15.80
CA VAL A 120 -9.10 -11.09 -14.79
C VAL A 120 -10.20 -12.08 -14.39
N LEU A 121 -11.43 -11.61 -14.17
CA LEU A 121 -12.56 -12.49 -13.81
C LEU A 121 -12.89 -13.51 -14.91
N HIS A 122 -12.93 -13.09 -16.17
CA HIS A 122 -13.22 -14.00 -17.30
C HIS A 122 -12.14 -15.08 -17.49
N HIS A 123 -10.91 -14.82 -17.06
CA HIS A 123 -9.80 -15.78 -17.12
C HIS A 123 -9.58 -16.54 -15.79
N LEU A 124 -10.46 -16.34 -14.81
CA LEU A 124 -10.54 -17.12 -13.57
C LEU A 124 -11.64 -18.19 -13.63
N ALA A 125 -12.71 -17.92 -14.40
CA ALA A 125 -13.89 -18.78 -14.55
C ALA A 125 -13.67 -19.94 -15.52
#